data_AF-A5FDV0-F1
#
_entry.id   AF-A5FDV0-F1
#
_cell.length_a   1.000
_cell.length_b   1.000
_cell.length_c   1.000
_cell.angle_alpha   90.00
_cell.angle_beta   90.00
_cell.angle_gamma   90.00
#
_symmetry.space_group_name_H-M   'P 1'
#
loop_
_entity.id
_entity.type
_entity.pdbx_description
1 polymer ?
#
loop_
_entity_poly.entity_id
_entity_poly.type
_entity_poly.pdbx_seq_one_letter_code
_entity_poly.pdbx_strand_id
1 'polypeptide(L)'
;MFRNTSLGYDHDLFIFLPEFRIHIATGGAKLPVYMLNLTINNFLIYSHFEQEHLYNFEIERNKKLEEIVYAPERLLNESFESDEYTRTFDKFAKQGFFSFDKTNISDPYNKSFHLVSFPTDRKNSIPKDNQFSDLRENKVLLDRNGILIDQIIEEINTLKFDPKPLYY
;
A
#
# COMPACT_ATOMS: atom_id res chain seq x y z
N MET A 1 16.40 15.78 -30.24
CA MET A 1 15.56 14.57 -30.10
C MET A 1 15.25 14.37 -28.63
N PHE A 2 14.07 14.76 -28.17
CA PHE A 2 13.61 14.44 -26.81
C PHE A 2 13.20 12.97 -26.80
N ARG A 3 13.94 12.13 -26.08
CA ARG A 3 13.52 10.74 -25.85
C ARG A 3 12.29 10.77 -24.95
N ASN A 4 11.15 10.45 -25.54
CA ASN A 4 9.90 10.23 -24.83
C ASN A 4 10.01 8.87 -24.11
N THR A 5 10.62 8.85 -22.93
CA THR A 5 10.68 7.66 -22.07
C THR A 5 9.43 7.64 -21.21
N SER A 6 8.34 7.08 -21.72
CA SER A 6 7.20 6.68 -20.90
C SER A 6 7.62 5.48 -20.03
N LEU A 7 8.31 5.78 -18.93
CA LEU A 7 8.68 4.87 -17.86
C LEU A 7 7.42 4.60 -17.03
N GLY A 8 6.53 3.75 -17.53
CA GLY A 8 5.46 3.19 -16.72
C GLY A 8 6.10 2.16 -15.81
N TYR A 9 6.38 2.54 -14.57
CA TYR A 9 6.94 1.62 -13.59
C TYR A 9 5.89 1.31 -12.54
N ASP A 10 5.50 0.04 -12.53
CA ASP A 10 4.87 -0.55 -11.37
C ASP A 10 5.90 -0.59 -10.24
N HIS A 11 5.60 0.12 -9.16
CA HIS A 11 6.47 0.28 -8.01
C HIS A 11 5.71 -0.08 -6.74
N ASP A 12 6.41 -0.74 -5.82
CA ASP A 12 5.98 -0.85 -4.43
C ASP A 12 6.68 0.21 -3.60
N LEU A 13 5.91 0.96 -2.81
CA LEU A 13 6.44 1.93 -1.88
C LEU A 13 6.30 1.37 -0.46
N PHE A 14 7.40 1.42 0.29
CA PHE A 14 7.42 1.04 1.70
C PHE A 14 7.72 2.24 2.57
N ILE A 15 6.84 2.50 3.53
CA ILE A 15 6.97 3.59 4.49
C ILE A 15 6.94 2.98 5.88
N PHE A 16 7.92 3.33 6.71
CA PHE A 16 8.03 2.80 8.07
C PHE A 16 7.79 3.93 9.06
N LEU A 17 6.66 3.87 9.76
CA LEU A 17 6.29 4.81 10.81
C LEU A 17 6.48 4.14 12.18
N PRO A 18 6.58 4.91 13.28
CA PRO A 18 6.77 4.33 14.62
C PRO A 18 5.66 3.37 15.06
N GLU A 19 4.43 3.59 14.58
CA GLU A 19 3.23 2.88 15.03
C GLU A 19 2.66 1.91 13.97
N PHE A 20 2.95 2.14 12.68
CA PHE A 20 2.46 1.33 11.57
C PHE A 20 3.44 1.31 10.40
N ARG A 21 3.30 0.32 9.52
CA ARG A 21 4.04 0.25 8.25
C ARG A 21 3.05 0.38 7.11
N ILE A 22 3.45 0.99 6.01
CA ILE A 22 2.61 1.18 4.82
C ILE A 22 3.29 0.54 3.63
N HIS A 23 2.55 -0.27 2.90
CA HIS A 23 2.91 -0.83 1.61
C HIS A 23 1.93 -0.28 0.57
N ILE A 24 2.43 0.27 -0.53
CA ILE A 24 1.60 0.81 -1.62
C ILE A 24 2.06 0.22 -2.94
N ALA A 25 1.20 -0.60 -3.56
CA ALA A 25 1.35 -1.00 -4.95
C ALA A 25 0.85 0.13 -5.86
N THR A 26 1.70 0.63 -6.74
CA THR A 26 1.43 1.88 -7.46
C THR A 26 0.78 1.67 -8.80
N GLY A 27 0.77 0.45 -9.36
CA GLY A 27 0.04 0.12 -10.59
C GLY A 27 0.38 1.06 -11.76
N GLY A 28 1.64 1.49 -11.86
CA GLY A 28 2.11 2.40 -12.91
C GLY A 28 1.72 3.88 -12.72
N ALA A 29 1.28 4.31 -11.53
CA ALA A 29 1.02 5.72 -11.24
C ALA A 29 2.23 6.62 -11.53
N LYS A 30 1.95 7.83 -12.02
CA LYS A 30 2.98 8.87 -12.13
C LYS A 30 3.28 9.47 -10.76
N LEU A 31 4.41 9.05 -10.17
CA LEU A 31 4.83 9.50 -8.85
C LEU A 31 5.79 10.70 -8.90
N PRO A 32 5.76 11.57 -7.88
CA PRO A 32 6.84 12.52 -7.64
C PRO A 32 8.18 11.83 -7.39
N VAL A 33 9.28 12.44 -7.84
CA VAL A 33 10.65 11.89 -7.72
C VAL A 33 11.02 11.51 -6.28
N TYR A 34 10.56 12.28 -5.28
CA TYR A 34 10.87 11.97 -3.89
C TYR A 34 10.21 10.68 -3.39
N MET A 35 9.05 10.28 -3.95
CA MET A 35 8.43 8.99 -3.64
C MET A 35 9.14 7.84 -4.35
N LEU A 36 9.67 8.08 -5.56
CA LEU A 36 10.48 7.08 -6.27
C LEU A 36 11.72 6.68 -5.48
N ASN A 37 12.29 7.58 -4.68
CA ASN A 37 13.42 7.25 -3.81
C ASN A 37 13.08 6.16 -2.77
N LEU A 38 11.81 6.00 -2.38
CA LEU A 38 11.40 4.92 -1.47
C LEU A 38 11.63 3.54 -2.07
N THR A 39 11.70 3.45 -3.41
CA THR A 39 11.91 2.18 -4.13
C THR A 39 13.36 1.69 -4.11
N ILE A 40 14.32 2.56 -3.74
CA ILE A 40 15.77 2.26 -3.79
C ILE A 40 16.11 1.01 -2.97
N ASN A 41 15.41 0.81 -1.86
CA ASN A 41 15.67 -0.29 -0.92
C ASN A 41 14.70 -1.47 -1.08
N ASN A 42 13.84 -1.49 -2.11
CA ASN A 42 12.82 -2.54 -2.29
C ASN A 42 13.42 -3.93 -2.27
N PHE A 43 14.53 -4.16 -2.97
CA PHE A 43 15.19 -5.47 -2.99
C PHE A 43 15.54 -5.99 -1.59
N LEU A 44 16.07 -5.11 -0.72
CA LEU A 44 16.44 -5.45 0.66
C LEU A 44 15.20 -5.69 1.52
N ILE A 45 14.16 -4.87 1.35
CA ILE A 45 12.90 -4.98 2.08
C ILE A 45 12.20 -6.29 1.72
N TYR A 46 12.09 -6.58 0.42
CA TYR A 46 11.58 -7.87 -0.08
C TYR A 46 12.38 -9.02 0.52
N SER A 47 13.70 -9.04 0.35
CA SER A 47 14.54 -10.13 0.87
C SER A 47 14.33 -10.38 2.37
N HIS A 48 14.22 -9.32 3.18
CA HIS A 48 13.95 -9.43 4.62
C HIS A 48 12.58 -10.05 4.91
N PHE A 49 11.51 -9.58 4.28
CA PHE A 49 10.14 -10.06 4.54
C PHE A 49 9.76 -11.33 3.76
N GLU A 50 10.57 -11.78 2.79
CA GLU A 50 10.41 -13.06 2.11
C GLU A 50 11.06 -14.22 2.86
N GLN A 51 12.23 -13.98 3.45
CA GLN A 51 13.02 -15.04 4.10
C GLN A 51 12.60 -15.30 5.53
N GLU A 52 12.00 -14.30 6.19
CA GLU A 52 11.73 -14.38 7.61
C GLU A 52 10.21 -14.28 7.85
N HIS A 53 9.58 -15.35 8.34
CA HIS A 53 8.24 -15.31 8.95
C HIS A 53 8.28 -14.57 10.31
N LEU A 54 8.93 -13.41 10.35
CA LEU A 54 9.21 -12.65 11.58
C LEU A 54 7.93 -12.38 12.33
N TYR A 55 6.90 -12.03 11.57
CA TYR A 55 5.61 -11.67 12.08
C TYR A 55 4.52 -12.45 11.37
N ASN A 56 3.49 -12.77 12.14
CA ASN A 56 2.28 -13.41 11.64
C ASN A 56 1.09 -12.74 12.31
N PHE A 57 0.92 -11.44 12.05
CA PHE A 57 -0.23 -10.70 12.54
C PHE A 57 -1.51 -11.31 11.95
N GLU A 58 -2.57 -11.37 12.76
CA GLU A 58 -3.92 -11.60 12.26
C GLU A 58 -4.31 -10.42 11.36
N ILE A 59 -4.88 -10.71 10.18
CA ILE A 59 -5.20 -9.69 9.19
C ILE A 59 -6.69 -9.65 8.87
N GLU A 60 -7.14 -8.49 8.42
CA GLU A 60 -8.46 -8.31 7.82
C GLU A 60 -8.31 -7.68 6.43
N ARG A 61 -9.17 -8.10 5.51
CA ARG A 61 -9.29 -7.51 4.17
C ARG A 61 -10.38 -6.44 4.19
N ASN A 62 -10.22 -5.40 3.39
CA ASN A 62 -11.23 -4.36 3.25
C ASN A 62 -12.54 -4.95 2.69
N LYS A 63 -13.63 -4.83 3.47
CA LYS A 63 -14.95 -5.38 3.12
C LYS A 63 -15.56 -4.76 1.86
N LYS A 64 -15.05 -3.60 1.41
CA LYS A 64 -15.50 -2.90 0.21
C LYS A 64 -14.77 -3.33 -1.07
N LEU A 65 -13.84 -4.29 -1.00
CA LEU A 65 -13.09 -4.73 -2.19
C LEU A 65 -14.00 -5.33 -3.28
N GLU A 66 -15.14 -5.91 -2.91
CA GLU A 66 -16.11 -6.40 -3.90
C GLU A 66 -16.61 -5.27 -4.81
N GLU A 67 -16.92 -4.10 -4.24
CA GLU A 67 -17.39 -2.92 -4.98
C GLU A 67 -16.25 -2.23 -5.74
N ILE A 68 -15.09 -2.09 -5.10
CA ILE A 68 -13.98 -1.29 -5.62
C ILE A 68 -13.20 -2.03 -6.71
N VAL A 69 -13.04 -3.35 -6.58
CA VAL A 69 -12.16 -4.16 -7.43
C VAL A 69 -12.89 -5.38 -8.00
N TYR A 70 -13.47 -6.26 -7.17
CA TYR A 70 -13.83 -7.60 -7.65
C TYR A 70 -14.97 -7.59 -8.68
N ALA A 71 -16.05 -6.86 -8.44
CA ALA A 71 -17.15 -6.78 -9.40
C ALA A 71 -16.71 -6.09 -10.71
N PRO A 72 -16.01 -4.94 -10.69
CA PRO A 72 -15.42 -4.35 -11.90
C PRO A 72 -14.48 -5.31 -12.66
N GLU A 73 -13.55 -5.97 -11.98
CA GLU A 73 -12.57 -6.85 -12.61
C GLU A 73 -13.21 -8.13 -13.18
N ARG A 74 -14.19 -8.73 -12.47
CA ARG A 74 -14.94 -9.89 -12.99
C ARG A 74 -15.75 -9.58 -14.25
N LEU A 75 -16.23 -8.35 -14.40
CA LEU A 75 -16.90 -7.90 -15.63
C LEU A 75 -15.94 -7.82 -16.83
N LEU A 76 -14.66 -7.55 -16.58
CA LEU A 76 -13.62 -7.45 -17.60
C LEU A 76 -12.94 -8.80 -17.86
N ASN A 77 -12.84 -9.63 -16.82
CA ASN A 77 -12.20 -10.93 -16.82
C ASN A 77 -12.95 -11.92 -15.92
N GLU A 78 -13.75 -12.80 -16.52
CA GLU A 78 -14.53 -13.81 -15.80
C GLU A 78 -13.67 -14.78 -14.96
N SER A 79 -12.37 -14.91 -15.26
CA SER A 79 -11.44 -15.74 -14.49
C SER A 79 -10.75 -15.01 -13.33
N PHE A 80 -11.22 -13.81 -12.95
CA PHE A 80 -10.64 -13.06 -11.85
C PHE A 80 -10.89 -13.75 -10.50
N GLU A 81 -9.80 -14.08 -9.82
CA GLU A 81 -9.82 -14.71 -8.49
C GLU A 81 -9.39 -13.71 -7.40
N SER A 82 -10.30 -13.40 -6.48
CA SER A 82 -10.05 -12.42 -5.41
C SER A 82 -8.90 -12.81 -4.48
N ASP A 83 -8.72 -14.11 -4.25
CA ASP A 83 -7.62 -14.63 -3.43
C ASP A 83 -6.27 -14.48 -4.12
N GLU A 84 -6.21 -14.60 -5.45
CA GLU A 84 -4.98 -14.35 -6.19
C GLU A 84 -4.61 -12.87 -6.14
N TYR A 85 -5.59 -11.99 -6.35
CA TYR A 85 -5.41 -10.54 -6.24
C TYR A 85 -4.88 -10.11 -4.87
N THR A 86 -5.50 -10.59 -3.78
CA THR A 86 -5.14 -10.17 -2.42
C THR A 86 -3.88 -10.83 -1.85
N ARG A 87 -3.34 -11.87 -2.50
CA ARG A 87 -2.26 -12.72 -1.96
C ARG A 87 -1.03 -11.95 -1.49
N THR A 88 -0.53 -11.00 -2.28
CA THR A 88 0.66 -10.20 -1.96
C THR A 88 0.37 -9.17 -0.88
N PHE A 89 -0.80 -8.55 -0.91
CA PHE A 89 -1.25 -7.59 0.10
C PHE A 89 -1.41 -8.25 1.48
N ASP A 90 -1.98 -9.47 1.51
CA ASP A 90 -2.11 -10.28 2.71
C ASP A 90 -0.75 -10.70 3.27
N LYS A 91 0.20 -11.07 2.39
CA LYS A 91 1.59 -11.39 2.79
C LYS A 91 2.21 -10.23 3.56
N PHE A 92 2.11 -9.01 3.04
CA PHE A 92 2.64 -7.82 3.73
C PHE A 92 1.82 -7.44 4.97
N ALA A 93 0.50 -7.59 4.94
CA ALA A 93 -0.33 -7.31 6.11
C ALA A 93 0.04 -8.20 7.31
N LYS A 94 0.36 -9.47 7.06
CA LYS A 94 0.89 -10.39 8.09
C LYS A 94 2.24 -9.95 8.67
N GLN A 95 2.98 -9.10 7.94
CA GLN A 95 4.22 -8.46 8.39
C GLN A 95 4.01 -7.09 9.06
N GLY A 96 2.75 -6.73 9.33
CA GLY A 96 2.37 -5.48 10.01
C GLY A 96 2.17 -4.29 9.08
N PHE A 97 2.03 -4.51 7.76
CA PHE A 97 1.78 -3.44 6.80
C PHE A 97 0.28 -3.20 6.58
N PHE A 98 -0.10 -1.93 6.52
CA PHE A 98 -1.33 -1.53 5.84
C PHE A 98 -1.01 -1.50 4.36
N SER A 99 -1.63 -2.40 3.60
CA SER A 99 -1.33 -2.67 2.21
C SER A 99 -2.39 -2.04 1.31
N PHE A 100 -1.95 -1.13 0.44
CA PHE A 100 -2.81 -0.36 -0.47
C PHE A 100 -2.51 -0.69 -1.92
N ASP A 101 -3.54 -0.59 -2.75
CA ASP A 101 -3.43 -0.67 -4.20
C ASP A 101 -3.98 0.59 -4.86
N LYS A 102 -3.52 0.86 -6.09
CA LYS A 102 -4.00 1.99 -6.87
C LYS A 102 -5.44 1.76 -7.29
N THR A 103 -6.27 2.78 -7.07
CA THR A 103 -7.63 2.78 -7.58
C THR A 103 -7.63 3.12 -9.08
N ASN A 104 -8.38 2.36 -9.86
CA ASN A 104 -8.47 2.50 -11.32
C ASN A 104 -7.08 2.51 -11.99
N ILE A 105 -6.47 1.33 -12.09
CA ILE A 105 -5.11 1.15 -12.63
C ILE A 105 -4.95 1.77 -14.03
N SER A 106 -6.02 1.77 -14.83
CA SER A 106 -6.03 2.29 -16.21
C SER A 106 -5.80 3.81 -16.33
N ASP A 107 -6.07 4.60 -15.28
CA ASP A 107 -5.86 6.05 -15.29
C ASP A 107 -4.53 6.43 -14.59
N PRO A 108 -3.45 6.74 -15.31
CA PRO A 108 -2.15 7.06 -14.71
C PRO A 108 -2.13 8.38 -13.92
N TYR A 109 -3.16 9.22 -14.06
CA TYR A 109 -3.31 10.47 -13.31
C TYR A 109 -4.14 10.31 -12.03
N ASN A 110 -4.83 9.18 -11.87
CA ASN A 110 -5.50 8.86 -10.63
C ASN A 110 -4.44 8.62 -9.53
N LYS A 111 -4.51 9.44 -8.48
CA LYS A 111 -3.60 9.38 -7.32
C LYS A 111 -4.23 8.71 -6.10
N SER A 112 -5.41 8.12 -6.27
CA SER A 112 -6.18 7.54 -5.19
C SER A 112 -5.76 6.09 -5.00
N PHE A 113 -5.63 5.69 -3.74
CA PHE A 113 -5.31 4.33 -3.35
C PHE A 113 -6.44 3.80 -2.47
N HIS A 114 -6.64 2.49 -2.47
CA HIS A 114 -7.59 1.85 -1.57
C HIS A 114 -6.88 0.81 -0.72
N LEU A 115 -7.32 0.69 0.52
CA LEU A 115 -6.81 -0.32 1.44
C LEU A 115 -7.27 -1.70 0.95
N VAL A 116 -6.34 -2.64 0.86
CA VAL A 116 -6.63 -4.04 0.50
C VAL A 116 -6.65 -4.90 1.76
N SER A 117 -5.55 -4.92 2.49
CA SER A 117 -5.37 -5.77 3.69
C SER A 117 -4.60 -5.04 4.78
N PHE A 118 -4.90 -5.35 6.04
CA PHE A 118 -4.27 -4.70 7.20
C PHE A 118 -4.21 -5.61 8.43
N PRO A 119 -3.23 -5.39 9.33
CA PRO A 119 -3.16 -6.09 10.61
C PRO A 119 -4.28 -5.64 11.56
N THR A 120 -4.93 -6.59 12.23
CA THR A 120 -6.02 -6.34 13.18
C THR A 120 -5.50 -6.01 14.58
N ASP A 121 -4.37 -6.60 14.96
CA ASP A 121 -3.77 -6.40 16.28
C ASP A 121 -2.86 -5.16 16.28
N ARG A 122 -3.48 -3.99 16.45
CA ARG A 122 -2.78 -2.71 16.58
C ARG A 122 -2.07 -2.54 17.93
N LYS A 123 -2.37 -3.40 18.92
CA LYS A 123 -1.96 -3.20 20.32
C LYS A 123 -0.65 -3.91 20.66
N ASN A 124 -0.30 -4.94 19.91
CA ASN A 124 1.00 -5.58 20.02
C ASN A 124 1.99 -4.88 19.09
N SER A 125 2.72 -3.93 19.69
CA SER A 125 3.80 -3.12 19.13
C SER A 125 4.46 -3.74 17.91
N ILE A 126 4.31 -3.10 16.75
CA ILE A 126 5.25 -3.28 15.65
C ILE A 126 6.65 -3.15 16.24
N PRO A 127 7.54 -4.13 16.05
CA PRO A 127 8.86 -4.05 16.66
C PRO A 127 9.53 -2.77 16.24
N LYS A 128 9.94 -2.01 17.27
CA LYS A 128 10.68 -0.75 17.12
C LYS A 128 11.98 -0.97 16.35
N ASP A 129 12.52 -2.19 16.41
CA ASP A 129 13.64 -2.64 15.61
C ASP A 129 13.16 -2.99 14.20
N ASN A 130 12.96 -1.97 13.38
CA ASN A 130 13.01 -2.17 11.95
C ASN A 130 14.21 -1.40 11.41
N GLN A 131 15.24 -2.12 10.95
CA GLN A 131 16.42 -1.55 10.30
C GLN A 131 16.08 -0.57 9.16
N PHE A 132 14.85 -0.61 8.65
CA PHE A 132 14.37 0.26 7.59
C PHE A 132 13.75 1.59 8.07
N SER A 133 13.40 1.75 9.36
CA SER A 133 12.82 3.01 9.86
C SER A 133 13.81 4.17 9.77
N ASP A 134 15.11 3.87 9.86
CA ASP A 134 16.18 4.85 9.81
C ASP A 134 16.67 5.20 8.40
N LEU A 135 16.13 4.56 7.35
CA LEU A 135 16.51 4.84 5.97
C LEU A 135 16.32 6.32 5.67
N ARG A 136 17.34 6.91 5.04
CA ARG A 136 17.37 8.33 4.71
C ARG A 136 16.16 8.74 3.88
N GLU A 137 15.73 7.88 2.97
CA GLU A 137 14.60 8.12 2.05
C GLU A 137 13.28 8.21 2.83
N ASN A 138 13.12 7.34 3.83
CA ASN A 138 11.98 7.38 4.74
C ASN A 138 12.03 8.65 5.60
N LYS A 139 13.17 8.99 6.21
CA LYS A 139 13.34 10.24 6.98
C LYS A 139 13.05 11.49 6.16
N VAL A 140 13.56 11.58 4.93
CA VAL A 140 13.31 12.71 4.02
C VAL A 140 11.83 12.86 3.70
N LEU A 141 11.07 11.77 3.60
CA LEU A 141 9.63 11.83 3.43
C LEU A 141 8.94 12.37 4.70
N LEU A 142 9.30 11.84 5.87
CA LEU A 142 8.72 12.23 7.17
C LEU A 142 9.04 13.70 7.52
N ASP A 143 10.26 14.16 7.25
CA ASP A 143 10.73 15.52 7.56
C ASP A 143 10.13 16.57 6.62
N ARG A 144 9.71 16.19 5.41
CA ARG A 144 9.31 17.14 4.37
C ARG A 144 7.85 17.58 4.42
N ASN A 145 6.91 16.83 5.01
CA ASN A 145 5.48 17.12 4.81
C ASN A 145 4.57 16.56 5.91
N GLY A 146 4.26 17.37 6.93
CA GLY A 146 3.01 17.25 7.69
C GLY A 146 1.76 17.57 6.84
N ILE A 147 1.74 17.19 5.56
CA ILE A 147 0.67 17.48 4.58
C ILE A 147 0.39 16.26 3.69
N LEU A 148 1.39 15.45 3.32
CA LEU A 148 1.15 14.21 2.54
C LEU A 148 0.86 13.02 3.44
N ILE A 149 1.60 12.92 4.54
CA ILE A 149 1.32 11.95 5.58
C ILE A 149 -0.02 12.26 6.21
N ASP A 150 -0.33 13.53 6.49
CA ASP A 150 -1.65 13.90 7.03
C ASP A 150 -2.79 13.59 6.06
N GLN A 151 -2.60 13.63 4.74
CA GLN A 151 -3.61 13.19 3.76
C GLN A 151 -3.75 11.65 3.69
N ILE A 152 -2.64 10.91 3.72
CA ILE A 152 -2.67 9.44 3.77
C ILE A 152 -3.24 8.97 5.13
N ILE A 153 -2.84 9.63 6.21
CA ILE A 153 -3.35 9.46 7.57
C ILE A 153 -4.79 9.94 7.65
N GLU A 154 -5.20 11.01 6.96
CA GLU A 154 -6.59 11.48 6.88
C GLU A 154 -7.42 10.50 6.05
N GLU A 155 -6.95 9.94 4.95
CA GLU A 155 -7.61 8.82 4.27
C GLU A 155 -7.71 7.60 5.21
N ILE A 156 -6.62 7.22 5.89
CA ILE A 156 -6.60 6.13 6.89
C ILE A 156 -7.51 6.43 8.12
N ASN A 157 -7.65 7.69 8.53
CA ASN A 157 -8.45 8.12 9.68
C ASN A 157 -9.90 8.43 9.32
N THR A 158 -10.18 8.82 8.07
CA THR A 158 -11.51 9.00 7.47
C THR A 158 -12.09 7.67 7.01
N LEU A 159 -11.29 6.61 6.90
CA LEU A 159 -11.71 5.21 7.07
C LEU A 159 -12.19 4.93 8.51
N LYS A 160 -13.02 5.81 9.07
CA LYS A 160 -14.06 5.37 10.00
C LYS A 160 -14.89 4.37 9.22
N PHE A 161 -14.72 3.09 9.55
CA PHE A 161 -15.57 1.99 9.10
C PHE A 161 -17.02 2.27 9.53
N ASP A 162 -17.71 3.13 8.79
CA ASP A 162 -19.15 3.31 8.90
C ASP A 162 -19.75 2.92 7.55
N PRO A 163 -20.39 1.75 7.45
CA PRO A 163 -21.07 1.33 6.24
C PRO A 163 -22.30 2.22 6.10
N LYS A 164 -22.15 3.37 5.42
CA LYS A 164 -23.33 4.04 4.90
C LYS A 164 -23.93 3.12 3.83
N PRO A 165 -25.16 2.62 4.02
CA PRO A 165 -25.85 1.88 2.97
C PRO A 165 -26.04 2.83 1.79
N LEU A 166 -25.45 2.49 0.64
CA LEU A 166 -25.83 3.12 -0.61
C LEU A 166 -27.21 2.55 -0.96
N TYR A 167 -28.25 3.35 -0.68
CA TYR A 167 -29.55 3.15 -1.30
C TYR A 167 -29.42 3.54 -2.77
N TYR A 168 -29.46 2.56 -3.66
CA TYR A 168 -29.91 2.71 -5.04
C TYR A 168 -30.81 1.52 -5.38
#